data_AF-A0A9W6QJV5-F1
#
_entry.id   AF-A0A9W6QJV5-F1
#
_cell.length_a   1.000
_cell.length_b   1.000
_cell.length_c   1.000
_cell.angle_alpha   90.00
_cell.angle_beta   90.00
_cell.angle_gamma   90.00
#
_symmetry.space_group_name_H-M   'P 1'
#
loop_
_entity.id
_entity.type
_entity.pdbx_description
1 polymer ?
#
loop_
_entity_poly.entity_id
_entity_poly.type
_entity_poly.pdbx_seq_one_letter_code
_entity_poly.pdbx_strand_id
1 'polypeptide(L)'
;MWVSEPFECRRHDFHCLKRSGILEGRDTTSWLADKGYIGSDMLTPFRKPRKREQPRWQKGYNFRHNKIRVVVERAIAHLTTWRILHTDYRRPYNTFATTITAVIGLYFFARSE
;
A
#
# COMPACT_ATOMS: atom_id res chain seq x y z
N MET A 1 -8.71 -6.45 -4.20
CA MET A 1 -7.40 -6.21 -3.55
C MET A 1 -6.38 -7.08 -4.26
N TRP A 2 -5.19 -6.56 -4.58
CA TRP A 2 -4.11 -7.33 -5.21
C TRP A 2 -2.87 -7.28 -4.31
N VAL A 3 -2.13 -8.39 -4.24
CA VAL A 3 -0.88 -8.51 -3.50
C VAL A 3 0.16 -9.11 -4.44
N SER A 4 1.36 -8.52 -4.46
CA SER A 4 2.46 -9.02 -5.28
C SER A 4 3.03 -10.33 -4.73
N GLU A 5 3.81 -11.02 -5.56
CA GLU A 5 4.79 -11.98 -5.08
C GLU A 5 5.75 -11.34 -4.07
N PRO A 6 6.32 -12.11 -3.13
CA PRO A 6 7.29 -11.59 -2.18
C PRO A 6 8.58 -11.19 -2.91
N PHE A 7 9.15 -10.05 -2.49
CA PHE A 7 10.45 -9.59 -2.98
C PHE A 7 11.51 -9.72 -1.87
N GLU A 8 12.78 -9.83 -2.26
CA GLU A 8 13.90 -9.79 -1.32
C GLU A 8 13.89 -8.47 -0.50
N CYS A 9 13.98 -8.59 0.83
CA CYS A 9 13.75 -7.52 1.81
C CYS A 9 14.73 -6.32 1.81
N ARG A 10 15.55 -6.13 0.76
CA ARG A 10 16.51 -5.01 0.67
C ARG A 10 16.11 -3.94 -0.36
N ARG A 11 14.96 -4.10 -1.03
CA ARG A 11 14.51 -3.17 -2.08
C ARG A 11 13.50 -2.18 -1.51
N HIS A 12 13.60 -0.91 -1.92
CA HIS A 12 12.59 0.08 -1.56
C HIS A 12 11.27 -0.22 -2.29
N ASP A 13 10.13 0.12 -1.70
CA ASP A 13 8.80 -0.27 -2.23
C ASP A 13 8.55 0.20 -3.67
N PHE A 14 9.03 1.40 -4.03
CA PHE A 14 8.92 1.90 -5.40
C PHE A 14 9.62 1.01 -6.45
N HIS A 15 10.67 0.28 -6.06
CA HIS A 15 11.38 -0.65 -6.93
C HIS A 15 10.55 -1.92 -7.09
N CYS A 16 9.99 -2.44 -5.99
CA CYS A 16 9.09 -3.57 -6.02
C CYS A 16 7.83 -3.27 -6.85
N LEU A 17 7.28 -2.06 -6.75
CA LEU A 17 6.13 -1.61 -7.55
C LEU A 17 6.44 -1.56 -9.04
N LYS A 18 7.62 -1.05 -9.43
CA LYS A 18 8.03 -1.07 -10.84
C LYS A 18 8.27 -2.50 -11.33
N ARG A 19 8.95 -3.32 -10.52
CA ARG A 19 9.29 -4.70 -10.88
C ARG A 19 8.06 -5.60 -10.99
N SER A 20 6.97 -5.29 -10.30
CA SER A 20 5.74 -6.07 -10.41
C SER A 20 5.00 -5.86 -11.73
N GLY A 21 5.38 -4.87 -12.55
CA GLY A 21 4.73 -4.57 -13.83
C GLY A 21 3.32 -3.99 -13.69
N ILE A 22 2.83 -3.73 -12.47
CA ILE A 22 1.43 -3.32 -12.25
C ILE A 22 1.08 -1.94 -12.84
N LEU A 23 2.10 -1.14 -13.14
CA LEU A 23 1.95 0.19 -13.73
C LEU A 23 1.95 0.16 -15.26
N GLU A 24 2.37 -0.95 -15.87
CA GLU A 24 2.53 -1.05 -17.33
C GLU A 24 1.17 -1.02 -18.03
N GLY A 25 1.02 -0.10 -18.99
CA GLY A 25 -0.20 0.03 -19.79
C GLY A 25 -1.41 0.59 -19.05
N ARG A 26 -1.25 1.15 -17.84
CA ARG A 26 -2.33 1.74 -17.04
C ARG A 26 -2.15 3.24 -16.87
N ASP A 27 -3.26 3.98 -16.93
CA ASP A 27 -3.28 5.38 -16.51
C ASP A 27 -3.33 5.45 -14.98
N THR A 28 -2.21 5.83 -14.38
CA THR A 28 -2.02 5.91 -12.92
C THR A 28 -2.22 7.33 -12.38
N THR A 29 -2.55 8.30 -13.23
CA THR A 29 -2.67 9.72 -12.85
C THR A 29 -3.78 10.01 -11.85
N SER A 30 -4.77 9.11 -11.77
CA SER A 30 -5.88 9.16 -10.81
C SER A 30 -5.63 8.34 -9.53
N TRP A 31 -4.53 7.58 -9.46
CA TRP A 31 -4.28 6.66 -8.35
C TRP A 31 -3.68 7.40 -7.16
N LEU A 32 -4.20 7.11 -5.96
CA LEU A 32 -3.68 7.65 -4.71
C LEU A 32 -2.51 6.81 -4.20
N ALA A 33 -1.39 7.45 -3.88
CA ALA A 33 -0.20 6.77 -3.38
C ALA A 33 0.46 7.52 -2.22
N ASP A 34 1.33 6.83 -1.48
CA ASP A 34 2.11 7.46 -0.41
C ASP A 34 3.24 8.33 -0.99
N LYS A 35 3.80 9.23 -0.17
CA LYS A 35 4.97 10.08 -0.44
C LYS A 35 6.23 9.31 -0.86
N GLY A 36 6.30 8.01 -0.58
CA GLY A 36 7.37 7.12 -1.04
C GLY A 36 7.32 6.86 -2.55
N TYR A 37 6.17 7.10 -3.18
CA TYR A 37 5.93 6.88 -4.61
C TYR A 37 5.98 8.17 -5.44
N ILE A 38 6.52 9.25 -4.90
CA ILE A 38 6.72 10.49 -5.67
C ILE A 38 7.58 10.17 -6.90
N GLY A 39 7.06 10.46 -8.09
CA GLY A 39 7.67 10.10 -9.38
C GLY A 39 7.11 8.86 -10.07
N SER A 40 5.95 8.32 -9.62
CA SER A 40 5.19 7.25 -10.31
C SER A 40 3.99 7.76 -11.14
N ASP A 41 3.90 9.06 -11.40
CA ASP A 41 2.73 9.73 -12.00
C ASP A 41 1.43 9.63 -11.18
N MET A 42 1.47 9.00 -10.00
CA MET A 42 0.35 8.90 -9.06
C MET A 42 0.13 10.18 -8.26
N LEU A 43 -1.11 10.38 -7.82
CA LEU A 43 -1.47 11.42 -6.85
C LEU A 43 -0.82 11.11 -5.50
N THR A 44 0.12 11.94 -5.10
CA THR A 44 0.85 11.80 -3.83
C THR A 44 0.70 13.05 -2.96
N PRO A 45 0.82 12.95 -1.62
CA PRO A 45 0.79 14.12 -0.75
C PRO A 45 1.99 15.03 -0.97
N PHE A 46 1.78 16.34 -0.89
CA PHE A 46 2.85 17.32 -0.96
C PHE A 46 3.80 17.19 0.24
N ARG A 47 5.10 17.08 -0.03
CA ARG A 47 6.14 17.13 1.02
C ARG A 47 6.20 18.53 1.62
N LYS A 48 6.43 18.60 2.93
CA LYS A 48 6.69 19.87 3.61
C LYS A 48 8.03 20.41 3.12
N PRO A 49 8.10 21.64 2.58
CA PRO A 49 9.35 22.23 2.13
C PRO A 49 10.30 22.47 3.32
N ARG A 50 11.62 22.34 3.09
CA ARG A 50 12.63 22.53 4.13
C ARG A 50 12.64 23.99 4.57
N LYS A 51 12.60 24.24 5.88
CA LYS A 51 12.62 25.59 6.49
C LYS A 51 11.53 26.55 6.00
N ARG A 52 10.41 26.04 5.45
CA ARG A 52 9.28 26.86 5.00
C ARG A 52 7.97 26.30 5.49
N GLU A 53 7.00 27.19 5.67
CA GLU A 53 5.64 26.76 5.93
C GLU A 53 4.99 26.18 4.67
N GLN A 54 4.12 25.18 4.88
CA GLN A 54 3.35 24.60 3.82
C GLN A 54 2.11 25.46 3.55
N PRO A 55 1.84 25.87 2.29
CA PRO A 55 0.65 26.63 1.94
C PRO A 55 -0.65 25.97 2.41
N ARG A 56 -1.66 26.78 2.79
CA ARG A 56 -2.95 26.27 3.30
C ARG A 56 -3.63 25.31 2.33
N TRP A 57 -3.57 25.57 1.02
CA TRP A 57 -4.17 24.70 0.00
C TRP A 57 -3.49 23.32 -0.06
N GLN A 58 -2.17 23.25 0.10
CA GLN A 58 -1.43 21.97 0.17
C GLN A 58 -1.78 21.20 1.43
N LYS A 59 -1.95 21.90 2.57
CA LYS A 59 -2.44 21.29 3.82
C LYS A 59 -3.84 20.71 3.63
N GLY A 60 -4.75 21.44 2.97
CA GLY A 60 -6.10 20.96 2.67
C GLY A 60 -6.13 19.76 1.73
N TYR A 61 -5.27 19.73 0.70
CA TYR A 61 -5.08 18.57 -0.15
C TYR A 61 -4.57 17.36 0.66
N ASN A 62 -3.49 17.53 1.41
CA ASN A 62 -2.91 16.47 2.25
C ASN A 62 -3.91 15.95 3.29
N PHE A 63 -4.75 16.82 3.86
CA PHE A 63 -5.81 16.41 4.80
C PHE A 63 -6.82 15.47 4.14
N ARG A 64 -7.35 15.84 2.96
CA ARG A 64 -8.28 14.98 2.21
C ARG A 64 -7.63 13.66 1.79
N HIS A 65 -6.39 13.72 1.29
CA HIS A 65 -5.62 12.54 0.94
C HIS A 65 -5.39 11.61 2.15
N ASN A 66 -5.01 12.18 3.29
CA ASN A 66 -4.76 11.40 4.51
C ASN A 66 -6.04 10.81 5.09
N LYS A 67 -7.19 11.48 4.94
CA LYS A 67 -8.49 10.93 5.37
C LYS A 67 -8.80 9.59 4.69
N ILE A 68 -8.49 9.46 3.40
CA ILE A 68 -8.64 8.21 2.65
C ILE A 68 -7.60 7.19 3.13
N ARG A 69 -6.33 7.60 3.24
CA ARG A 69 -5.25 6.72 3.68
C ARG A 69 -5.48 6.08 5.04
N VAL A 70 -6.01 6.83 6.01
CA VAL A 70 -6.23 6.30 7.37
C VAL A 70 -7.14 5.07 7.36
N VAL A 71 -8.11 4.99 6.45
CA VAL A 71 -8.98 3.81 6.31
C VAL A 71 -8.18 2.60 5.84
N VAL A 72 -7.33 2.79 4.83
CA VAL A 72 -6.44 1.73 4.30
C VAL A 72 -5.42 1.30 5.35
N GLU A 73 -4.78 2.25 6.05
CA GLU A 73 -3.81 1.97 7.11
C GLU A 73 -4.45 1.20 8.28
N ARG A 74 -5.69 1.52 8.65
CA ARG A 74 -6.43 0.73 9.64
C ARG A 74 -6.68 -0.70 9.17
N ALA A 75 -7.10 -0.89 7.92
CA ALA A 75 -7.30 -2.23 7.35
C ALA A 75 -6.00 -3.05 7.35
N ILE A 76 -4.88 -2.43 6.94
CA ILE A 76 -3.55 -3.05 6.99
C ILE A 76 -3.16 -3.37 8.43
N ALA A 77 -3.32 -2.44 9.36
CA ALA A 77 -3.01 -2.66 10.78
C ALA A 77 -3.82 -3.82 11.37
N HIS A 78 -5.12 -3.91 11.06
CA HIS A 78 -5.94 -5.04 11.45
C HIS A 78 -5.42 -6.35 10.86
N LEU A 79 -5.04 -6.36 9.58
CA LEU A 79 -4.47 -7.52 8.91
C LEU A 79 -3.16 -7.96 9.58
N THR A 80 -2.22 -7.04 9.79
CA THR A 80 -0.91 -7.36 10.41
C THR A 80 -0.99 -7.68 11.90
N THR A 81 -2.09 -7.32 12.58
CA THR A 81 -2.34 -7.71 13.98
C THR A 81 -2.68 -9.20 14.09
N TRP A 82 -3.19 -9.83 13.02
CA TRP A 82 -3.61 -11.22 13.09
C TRP A 82 -2.40 -12.14 13.28
N ARG A 83 -2.48 -12.99 14.31
CA ARG A 83 -1.46 -14.00 14.63
C ARG A 83 -1.11 -14.90 13.44
N ILE A 84 -2.03 -15.13 12.49
CA ILE A 84 -1.75 -15.93 11.29
C ILE A 84 -0.64 -15.33 10.40
N LEU A 85 -0.40 -14.01 10.47
CA LEU A 85 0.68 -13.34 9.75
C LEU A 85 1.95 -13.12 10.60
N HIS A 86 1.85 -13.22 11.93
CA HIS A 86 2.95 -12.90 12.87
C HIS A 86 3.52 -14.11 13.62
N THR A 87 2.74 -15.17 13.83
CA THR A 87 3.22 -16.38 14.53
C THR A 87 4.10 -17.17 13.58
N ASP A 88 5.24 -17.69 14.07
CA ASP A 88 6.33 -18.39 13.38
C ASP A 88 5.92 -19.34 12.25
N TYR A 89 5.47 -18.76 11.14
CA TYR A 89 4.99 -19.49 10.00
C TYR A 89 5.69 -19.01 8.74
N ARG A 90 6.93 -19.47 8.59
CA ARG A 90 7.70 -19.36 7.35
C ARG A 90 7.26 -20.46 6.39
N ARG A 91 6.09 -20.29 5.77
CA ARG A 91 5.77 -21.09 4.57
C ARG A 91 6.85 -20.86 3.51
N PRO A 92 7.15 -21.87 2.67
CA PRO A 92 7.96 -21.68 1.49
C PRO A 92 7.50 -20.45 0.67
N TYR A 93 8.43 -19.56 0.31
CA TYR A 93 8.13 -18.28 -0.36
C TYR A 93 7.24 -18.45 -1.60
N ASN A 94 7.42 -19.56 -2.33
CA ASN A 94 6.64 -19.91 -3.52
C ASN A 94 5.13 -20.16 -3.25
N THR A 95 4.70 -20.29 -1.99
CA THR A 95 3.29 -20.48 -1.62
C THR A 95 2.65 -19.22 -1.01
N PHE A 96 3.42 -18.14 -0.88
CA PHE A 96 2.99 -16.91 -0.20
C PHE A 96 1.82 -16.24 -0.92
N ALA A 97 1.92 -16.04 -2.24
CA ALA A 97 0.88 -15.37 -3.02
C ALA A 97 -0.47 -16.12 -2.96
N THR A 98 -0.45 -17.45 -3.03
CA THR A 98 -1.66 -18.27 -2.88
C THR A 98 -2.26 -18.14 -1.49
N THR A 99 -1.42 -18.20 -0.45
CA THR A 99 -1.86 -18.10 0.95
C THR A 99 -2.47 -16.74 1.26
N ILE A 100 -1.80 -15.65 0.88
CA ILE A 100 -2.30 -14.29 1.16
C ILE A 100 -3.60 -14.02 0.39
N THR A 101 -3.71 -14.52 -0.85
CA THR A 101 -4.94 -14.42 -1.65
C THR A 101 -6.09 -15.16 -0.98
N ALA A 102 -5.86 -16.38 -0.50
CA ALA A 102 -6.87 -17.15 0.22
C ALA A 102 -7.31 -16.47 1.53
N VAL A 103 -6.36 -15.97 2.33
CA VAL A 103 -6.64 -15.24 3.57
C VAL A 103 -7.48 -13.99 3.30
N ILE A 104 -7.13 -13.22 2.27
CA ILE A 104 -7.89 -12.03 1.85
C ILE A 104 -9.31 -12.43 1.41
N GLY A 105 -9.44 -13.50 0.62
CA GLY A 105 -10.74 -14.04 0.21
C GLY A 105 -11.62 -14.41 1.40
N LEU A 106 -11.08 -15.15 2.37
CA LEU A 106 -11.77 -15.52 3.60
C LEU A 106 -12.14 -14.29 4.46
N TYR A 107 -11.26 -13.29 4.56
CA TYR A 107 -11.55 -12.06 5.28
C TYR A 107 -12.76 -11.31 4.71
N PHE A 108 -12.84 -11.19 3.38
CA PHE A 108 -13.97 -10.54 2.73
C PHE A 108 -15.24 -11.36 2.82
N PHE A 109 -15.15 -12.69 2.66
CA PHE A 109 -16.27 -13.60 2.85
C PHE A 109 -16.91 -13.46 4.25
N ALA A 110 -16.07 -13.46 5.31
CA ALA A 110 -16.54 -13.32 6.68
C ALA A 110 -17.09 -11.92 7.04
N ARG A 111 -16.97 -10.93 6.16
CA ARG A 111 -17.47 -9.56 6.32
C ARG A 111 -18.56 -9.17 5.33
N SER A 112 -18.91 -10.07 4.41
CA SER A 112 -19.98 -9.87 3.42
C SER A 112 -21.35 -10.37 3.91
N GLU A 113 -21.43 -10.90 5.13
CA GLU A 113 -22.65 -11.09 5.92
C GLU A 113 -22.84 -9.92 6.90
#